data_AF-A0A537MXM7-F1
#
_entry.id   AF-A0A537MXM7-F1
#
_cell.length_a   1.000
_cell.length_b   1.000
_cell.length_c   1.000
_cell.angle_alpha   90.00
_cell.angle_beta   90.00
_cell.angle_gamma   90.00
#
_symmetry.space_group_name_H-M   'P 1'
#
loop_
_entity.id
_entity.type
_entity.pdbx_description
1 polymer ?
#
loop_
_entity_poly.entity_id
_entity_poly.type
_entity_poly.pdbx_seq_one_letter_code
_entity_poly.pdbx_strand_id
1 'polypeptide(L)'
;GAIAYRRGAKHLVAGMCETDYSGYPDCRDDTVKAMQLALNLGMERRFVLHTPLMWVDKAETFALAQELGGDALVDLLVEETHSCYLG
;
A
#
# COMPACT_ATOMS: atom_id res chain seq x y z
N GLY A 1 -2.64 13.13 -1.87
CA GLY A 1 -3.67 14.15 -1.58
C GLY A 1 -4.32 14.72 -2.84
N ALA A 2 -3.65 15.64 -3.55
CA ALA A 2 -4.25 16.45 -4.63
C ALA A 2 -4.98 15.68 -5.75
N ILE A 3 -4.43 14.56 -6.21
CA ILE A 3 -5.09 13.73 -7.25
C ILE A 3 -6.38 13.10 -6.71
N ALA A 4 -6.33 12.48 -5.53
CA ALA A 4 -7.49 11.86 -4.92
C ALA A 4 -8.61 12.85 -4.64
N TYR A 5 -8.27 14.05 -4.16
CA TYR A 5 -9.23 15.14 -3.98
C TYR A 5 -9.98 15.47 -5.27
N ARG A 6 -9.24 15.73 -6.36
CA ARG A 6 -9.83 16.07 -7.67
C ARG A 6 -10.67 14.94 -8.26
N ARG A 7 -10.33 13.69 -7.96
CA ARG A 7 -11.08 12.50 -8.37
C ARG A 7 -12.21 12.13 -7.42
N GLY A 8 -12.43 12.87 -6.34
CA GLY A 8 -13.41 12.53 -5.31
C GLY A 8 -13.12 11.21 -4.56
N ALA A 9 -11.89 10.69 -4.66
CA ALA A 9 -11.51 9.42 -4.06
C ALA A 9 -11.34 9.56 -2.54
N LYS A 10 -12.12 8.79 -1.78
CA LYS A 10 -12.04 8.75 -0.30
C LYS A 10 -10.93 7.83 0.19
N HIS A 11 -10.76 6.69 -0.48
CA HIS A 11 -9.86 5.63 -0.07
C HIS A 11 -8.57 5.68 -0.90
N LEU A 12 -7.44 5.68 -0.22
CA LEU A 12 -6.10 5.67 -0.79
C LEU A 12 -5.44 4.36 -0.34
N VAL A 13 -5.16 3.47 -1.27
CA VAL A 13 -4.46 2.21 -0.97
C VAL A 13 -3.00 2.36 -1.39
N ALA A 14 -2.08 2.01 -0.50
CA ALA A 14 -0.66 2.10 -0.75
C ALA A 14 0.08 0.87 -0.21
N GLY A 15 1.11 0.43 -0.94
CA GLY A 15 1.79 -0.85 -0.70
C GLY A 15 2.99 -0.78 0.25
N MET A 16 3.14 0.30 1.04
CA MET A 16 4.21 0.33 2.06
C MET A 16 3.97 -0.71 3.14
N CYS A 17 5.09 -1.19 3.65
CA CYS A 17 5.21 -2.23 4.66
C CYS A 17 6.37 -1.87 5.59
N GLU A 18 6.21 -2.09 6.90
CA GLU A 18 7.27 -1.83 7.89
C GLU A 18 8.09 -3.08 8.22
N THR A 19 7.62 -4.28 7.82
CA THR A 19 8.35 -5.54 8.01
C THR A 19 9.41 -5.80 6.94
N ASP A 20 9.39 -5.06 5.83
CA ASP A 20 10.44 -5.16 4.81
C ASP A 20 11.72 -4.42 5.25
N TYR A 21 12.87 -5.00 4.94
CA TYR A 21 14.18 -4.75 5.58
C TYR A 21 14.70 -3.30 5.43
N SER A 22 14.08 -2.49 4.58
CA SER A 22 14.60 -1.16 4.21
C SER A 22 14.51 -0.11 5.34
N GLY A 23 13.59 -0.29 6.31
CA GLY A 23 13.54 0.52 7.54
C GLY A 23 13.30 2.03 7.36
N TYR A 24 12.87 2.46 6.17
CA TYR A 24 12.62 3.86 5.86
C TYR A 24 11.55 4.45 6.80
N PRO A 25 11.84 5.58 7.49
CA PRO A 25 10.96 6.12 8.52
C PRO A 25 9.61 6.60 7.98
N ASP A 26 9.53 6.92 6.69
CA ASP A 26 8.31 7.34 6.00
C ASP A 26 7.35 6.19 5.65
N CYS A 27 7.84 4.94 5.66
CA CYS A 27 7.02 3.75 5.42
C CYS A 27 6.33 3.20 6.68
N ARG A 28 6.67 3.72 7.86
CA ARG A 28 6.15 3.24 9.15
C ARG A 28 4.68 3.57 9.36
N ASP A 29 3.99 2.73 10.09
CA ASP A 29 2.55 2.90 10.39
C ASP A 29 2.25 4.25 11.05
N ASP A 30 3.06 4.67 12.02
CA ASP A 30 2.93 5.96 12.69
C ASP A 30 3.03 7.13 11.71
N THR A 31 3.96 7.05 10.75
CA THR A 31 4.14 8.09 9.72
C THR A 31 2.95 8.14 8.77
N VAL A 32 2.43 6.99 8.35
CA VAL A 32 1.24 6.91 7.49
C VAL A 32 0.00 7.47 8.21
N LYS A 33 -0.18 7.15 9.50
CA LYS A 33 -1.27 7.69 10.33
C LYS A 33 -1.15 9.21 10.50
N ALA A 34 0.04 9.72 10.75
CA ALA A 34 0.30 11.15 10.83
C ALA A 34 0.00 11.84 9.48
N MET A 35 0.39 11.22 8.37
CA MET A 35 0.10 11.71 7.02
C MET A 35 -1.40 11.77 6.73
N GLN A 36 -2.19 10.76 7.14
CA GLN A 36 -3.65 10.80 7.01
C GLN A 36 -4.24 12.02 7.72
N LEU A 37 -3.81 12.28 8.96
CA LEU A 37 -4.27 13.45 9.72
C LEU A 37 -3.91 14.74 9.00
N ALA A 38 -2.65 14.88 8.57
CA ALA A 38 -2.18 16.06 7.84
C ALA A 38 -2.96 16.30 6.55
N LEU A 39 -3.21 15.25 5.75
CA LEU A 39 -4.01 15.34 4.54
C LEU A 39 -5.47 15.73 4.82
N ASN A 40 -6.06 15.17 5.87
CA ASN A 40 -7.45 15.44 6.20
C ASN A 40 -7.66 16.89 6.63
N LEU A 41 -6.74 17.43 7.44
CA LEU A 41 -6.74 18.82 7.87
C LEU A 41 -6.41 19.77 6.72
N GLY A 42 -5.33 19.51 5.99
CA GLY A 42 -4.83 20.40 4.95
C GLY A 42 -5.72 20.48 3.69
N MET A 43 -6.62 19.51 3.51
CA MET A 43 -7.52 19.46 2.34
C MET A 43 -9.00 19.53 2.71
N GLU A 44 -9.33 19.71 4.00
CA GLU A 44 -10.70 19.70 4.51
C GLU A 44 -11.52 18.49 4.01
N ARG A 45 -10.91 17.30 4.06
CA ARG A 45 -11.49 16.06 3.52
C ARG A 45 -11.24 14.90 4.47
N ARG A 46 -12.11 13.89 4.43
CA ARG A 46 -11.96 12.65 5.22
C ARG A 46 -11.40 11.53 4.35
N PHE A 47 -10.12 11.58 4.03
CA PHE A 47 -9.42 10.45 3.42
C PHE A 47 -9.24 9.31 4.41
N VAL A 48 -9.17 8.10 3.86
CA VAL A 48 -8.77 6.88 4.57
C VAL A 48 -7.58 6.29 3.82
N LEU A 49 -6.43 6.22 4.49
CA LEU A 49 -5.21 5.60 3.98
C LEU A 49 -5.20 4.13 4.42
N HIS A 50 -5.07 3.24 3.45
CA HIS A 50 -5.00 1.80 3.64
C HIS A 50 -3.61 1.31 3.28
N THR A 51 -2.98 0.61 4.22
CA THR A 51 -1.70 -0.08 4.04
C THR A 51 -1.90 -1.57 4.34
N PRO A 52 -2.54 -2.31 3.44
CA PRO A 52 -2.90 -3.72 3.68
C PRO A 52 -1.68 -4.62 3.90
N LEU A 53 -0.51 -4.18 3.44
CA LEU A 53 0.74 -4.91 3.59
C LEU A 53 1.56 -4.50 4.83
N MET A 54 1.07 -3.59 5.67
CA MET A 54 1.87 -2.97 6.75
C MET A 54 2.56 -3.97 7.68
N TRP A 55 1.86 -5.07 7.98
CA TRP A 55 2.21 -6.03 9.02
C TRP A 55 2.45 -7.44 8.48
N VAL A 56 2.68 -7.57 7.17
CA VAL A 56 2.87 -8.87 6.52
C VAL A 56 4.16 -8.90 5.73
N ASP A 57 4.88 -10.01 5.81
CA ASP A 57 6.09 -10.24 5.05
C ASP A 57 5.82 -10.63 3.58
N LYS A 58 6.89 -10.97 2.85
CA LYS A 58 6.78 -11.34 1.44
C LYS A 58 6.04 -12.66 1.24
N ALA A 59 6.22 -13.64 2.11
CA ALA A 59 5.51 -14.92 2.02
C ALA A 59 4.02 -14.72 2.30
N GLU A 60 3.68 -13.95 3.32
CA GLU A 60 2.31 -13.58 3.67
C GLU A 60 1.66 -12.73 2.56
N THR A 61 2.42 -11.89 1.87
CA THR A 61 1.92 -11.13 0.69
C THR A 61 1.50 -12.06 -0.45
N PHE A 62 2.27 -13.12 -0.74
CA PHE A 62 1.88 -14.13 -1.75
C PHE A 62 0.72 -15.00 -1.26
N ALA A 63 0.67 -15.33 0.03
CA ALA A 63 -0.48 -16.03 0.62
C ALA A 63 -1.76 -15.20 0.50
N LEU A 64 -1.70 -13.89 0.71
CA LEU A 64 -2.81 -12.97 0.51
C LEU A 64 -3.29 -12.96 -0.95
N ALA A 65 -2.36 -12.99 -1.92
CA ALA A 65 -2.73 -13.10 -3.33
C ALA A 65 -3.45 -14.42 -3.64
N GLN A 66 -2.94 -15.54 -3.10
CA GLN A 66 -3.59 -16.84 -3.21
C GLN A 66 -5.01 -16.81 -2.61
N GLU A 67 -5.20 -16.19 -1.45
CA GLU A 67 -6.51 -16.07 -0.80
C GLU A 67 -7.50 -15.25 -1.65
N LEU A 68 -7.04 -14.14 -2.24
CA LEU A 68 -7.90 -13.21 -2.97
C LEU A 68 -8.28 -13.67 -4.38
N GLY A 69 -7.39 -14.40 -5.05
CA GLY A 69 -7.58 -14.73 -6.47
C GLY A 69 -7.05 -16.09 -6.92
N GLY A 70 -6.55 -16.90 -5.99
CA GLY A 70 -6.00 -18.22 -6.27
C GLY A 70 -4.81 -18.20 -7.23
N ASP A 71 -4.57 -19.34 -7.87
CA ASP A 71 -3.45 -19.56 -8.78
C ASP A 71 -3.43 -18.53 -9.91
N ALA A 72 -4.60 -18.14 -10.44
CA ALA A 72 -4.70 -17.17 -11.53
C ALA A 72 -4.14 -15.78 -11.15
N LEU A 73 -4.35 -15.33 -9.91
CA LEU A 73 -3.78 -14.06 -9.44
C LEU A 73 -2.29 -14.22 -9.12
N VAL A 74 -1.88 -15.35 -8.56
CA VAL A 74 -0.46 -15.62 -8.30
C VAL A 74 0.34 -15.66 -9.59
N ASP A 75 -0.15 -16.37 -10.61
CA ASP A 75 0.48 -16.44 -11.93
C ASP A 75 0.58 -15.04 -12.57
N LEU A 76 -0.49 -14.25 -12.51
CA LEU A 76 -0.47 -12.86 -12.99
C LEU A 76 0.56 -12.01 -12.23
N LEU A 77 0.67 -12.17 -10.91
CA LEU A 77 1.67 -11.43 -10.14
C LEU A 77 3.10 -11.83 -10.53
N VAL A 78 3.35 -13.12 -10.77
CA VAL A 78 4.69 -13.60 -11.13
C VAL A 78 5.09 -13.16 -12.54
N GLU A 79 4.18 -13.29 -13.51
CA GLU A 79 4.50 -13.10 -14.93
C GLU A 79 4.33 -11.64 -15.40
N GLU A 80 3.37 -10.90 -14.84
CA GLU A 80 2.98 -9.57 -15.34
C GLU A 80 3.38 -8.42 -14.39
N THR A 81 4.08 -8.71 -13.29
CA THR A 81 4.68 -7.67 -12.44
C THR A 81 6.19 -7.70 -12.48
N HIS A 82 6.80 -6.55 -12.23
CA HIS A 82 8.24 -6.39 -12.32
C HIS A 82 8.81 -5.91 -10.98
N SER A 83 9.69 -6.71 -10.38
CA SER A 83 10.37 -6.39 -9.12
C SER A 83 11.90 -6.43 -9.21
N CYS A 84 12.47 -6.93 -10.31
CA CYS A 84 13.91 -6.95 -10.52
C CYS A 84 14.42 -5.52 -10.74
N TYR A 85 15.50 -5.10 -10.08
CA TYR A 85 16.03 -3.75 -10.27
C TYR A 85 16.72 -3.53 -11.63
N LEU A 86 16.94 -4.60 -12.41
CA LEU A 86 17.74 -4.56 -13.64
C LEU A 86 16.93 -4.56 -14.94
N GLY A 87 15.61 -4.74 -14.89
CA GLY A 87 14.82 -5.01 -16.10
C GLY A 87 14.97 -6.45 -16.56
#